data_AF-A0A6P7GWL2-F1
#
_entry.id   AF-A0A6P7GWL2-F1
#
_cell.length_a   1.000
_cell.length_b   1.000
_cell.length_c   1.000
_cell.angle_alpha   90.00
_cell.angle_beta   90.00
_cell.angle_gamma   90.00
#
_symmetry.space_group_name_H-M   'P 1'
#
loop_
_entity.id
_entity.type
_entity.pdbx_description
1 polymer ?
#
loop_
_entity_poly.entity_id
_entity_poly.type
_entity_poly.pdbx_seq_one_letter_code
_entity_poly.pdbx_strand_id
1 'polypeptide(L)'
;MNSIVLLAVCLLIVTNYMANGVTAPELKNLWDDSLQKCNIASSAVDKSFETGSMDPSLVKGIACLYKNLGVLTADNEFNKELFKAHLSLFVDDADQIEEIADACLIKKATPEESGMELFKCSTKKMKH
;
A
#
# COMPACT_ATOMS: atom_id res chain seq x y z
N MET A 1 3.50 24.03 40.46
CA MET A 1 3.11 23.68 39.07
C MET A 1 2.92 22.17 39.04
N ASN A 2 1.66 21.75 39.08
CA ASN A 2 1.22 20.41 39.50
C ASN A 2 1.62 19.33 38.48
N SER A 3 2.26 18.24 38.95
CA SER A 3 2.47 17.00 38.18
C SER A 3 1.18 16.44 37.56
N ILE A 4 0.03 16.76 38.14
CA ILE A 4 -1.31 16.39 37.63
C ILE A 4 -1.60 17.07 36.28
N VAL A 5 -1.13 18.30 36.06
CA VAL A 5 -1.34 19.03 34.80
C VAL A 5 -0.45 18.45 33.69
N LEU A 6 0.77 18.01 34.03
CA LEU A 6 1.68 17.40 33.06
C LEU A 6 1.15 16.03 32.57
N LEU A 7 0.64 15.20 33.48
CA LEU A 7 0.04 13.89 33.15
C LEU A 7 -1.22 14.02 32.29
N ALA A 8 -2.08 15.01 32.58
CA ALA A 8 -3.28 15.27 31.79
C ALA A 8 -2.97 15.71 30.35
N VAL A 9 -1.91 16.52 30.16
CA VAL A 9 -1.45 16.94 28.82
C VAL A 9 -0.86 15.77 28.04
N CYS A 10 -0.07 14.89 28.67
CA CYS A 10 0.45 13.70 28.01
C CYS A 10 -0.66 12.74 27.56
N LEU A 11 -1.71 12.53 28.37
CA LEU A 11 -2.83 11.67 28.00
C LEU A 11 -3.63 12.20 26.80
N LEU A 12 -3.81 13.52 26.69
CA LEU A 12 -4.51 14.16 25.56
C LEU A 12 -3.73 14.11 24.24
N ILE A 13 -2.40 14.06 24.30
CA ILE A 13 -1.54 13.95 23.12
C ILE A 13 -1.57 12.50 22.59
N VAL A 14 -1.54 11.51 23.49
CA VAL A 14 -1.55 10.08 23.10
C VAL A 14 -2.88 9.66 22.48
N THR A 15 -4.02 10.19 22.95
CA THR A 15 -5.33 9.83 22.40
C THR A 15 -5.59 10.42 21.01
N ASN A 16 -5.05 11.61 20.69
CA ASN A 16 -5.21 12.22 19.37
C ASN A 16 -4.34 11.57 18.28
N TYR A 17 -3.19 11.00 18.63
CA TYR A 17 -2.30 10.38 17.64
C TYR A 17 -2.85 9.06 17.08
N MET A 18 -3.59 8.28 17.87
CA MET A 18 -4.15 6.99 17.42
C MET A 18 -5.48 7.12 16.67
N ALA A 19 -6.08 8.32 16.62
CA ALA A 19 -7.38 8.54 15.99
C ALA A 19 -7.34 8.74 14.46
N ASN A 20 -6.14 8.85 13.87
CA ASN A 20 -5.97 9.17 12.44
C ASN A 20 -5.36 8.03 11.60
N GLY A 21 -5.15 6.84 12.19
CA GLY A 21 -4.63 5.68 11.45
C GLY A 21 -5.76 4.89 10.76
N VAL A 22 -5.59 4.57 9.47
CA VAL A 22 -6.49 3.64 8.77
C VAL A 22 -6.30 2.24 9.34
N THR A 23 -7.39 1.56 9.67
CA THR A 23 -7.36 0.21 10.26
C THR A 23 -7.16 -0.87 9.19
N ALA A 24 -6.65 -2.05 9.58
CA ALA A 24 -6.49 -3.17 8.65
C ALA A 24 -7.80 -3.60 7.94
N PRO A 25 -8.97 -3.66 8.62
CA PRO A 25 -10.25 -3.91 7.95
C PRO A 25 -10.61 -2.83 6.91
N GLU A 26 -10.36 -1.56 7.20
CA GLU A 26 -10.62 -0.47 6.24
C GLU A 26 -9.70 -0.56 5.02
N LEU A 27 -8.41 -0.85 5.23
CA LEU A 27 -7.45 -1.08 4.14
C LEU A 27 -7.85 -2.27 3.28
N LYS A 28 -8.32 -3.36 3.89
CA LYS A 28 -8.80 -4.54 3.18
C LYS A 28 -10.05 -4.25 2.36
N ASN A 29 -11.03 -3.54 2.93
CA ASN A 29 -12.24 -3.16 2.19
C ASN A 29 -11.89 -2.27 0.99
N LEU A 30 -11.02 -1.27 1.19
CA LEU A 30 -10.55 -0.39 0.12
C LEU A 30 -9.81 -1.18 -0.97
N TRP A 31 -9.02 -2.18 -0.58
CA TRP A 31 -8.35 -3.09 -1.51
C TRP A 31 -9.36 -3.87 -2.35
N ASP A 32 -10.31 -4.56 -1.72
CA ASP A 32 -11.31 -5.39 -2.39
C ASP A 32 -12.21 -4.54 -3.33
N ASP A 33 -12.65 -3.36 -2.88
CA ASP A 33 -13.42 -2.40 -3.68
C ASP A 33 -12.63 -1.90 -4.89
N SER A 34 -11.32 -1.66 -4.73
CA SER A 34 -10.45 -1.19 -5.80
C SER A 34 -10.20 -2.27 -6.85
N LEU A 35 -10.05 -3.53 -6.43
CA LEU A 35 -9.96 -4.65 -7.36
C LEU A 35 -11.23 -4.73 -8.22
N GLN A 36 -12.41 -4.67 -7.60
CA GLN A 36 -13.68 -4.68 -8.31
C GLN A 36 -13.80 -3.49 -9.28
N LYS A 37 -13.53 -2.27 -8.82
CA LYS A 37 -13.63 -1.04 -9.63
C LYS A 37 -12.70 -1.07 -10.84
N CYS A 38 -11.50 -1.64 -10.69
CA CYS A 38 -10.51 -1.74 -11.74
C CYS A 38 -10.64 -3.03 -12.57
N ASN A 39 -11.70 -3.82 -12.37
CA ASN A 39 -11.97 -5.09 -13.04
C ASN A 39 -10.81 -6.10 -12.93
N ILE A 40 -10.21 -6.17 -11.75
CA ILE A 40 -9.15 -7.12 -11.41
C ILE A 40 -9.76 -8.26 -10.61
N ALA A 41 -9.58 -9.49 -11.07
CA ALA A 41 -9.90 -10.67 -10.27
C ALA A 41 -8.87 -10.82 -9.14
N SER A 42 -9.32 -11.00 -7.90
CA SER A 42 -8.43 -11.26 -6.75
C SER A 42 -7.49 -12.45 -7.03
N SER A 43 -8.00 -13.51 -7.66
CA SER A 43 -7.22 -14.68 -8.04
C SER A 43 -6.05 -14.40 -8.98
N ALA A 44 -6.12 -13.34 -9.80
CA ALA A 44 -5.00 -12.92 -10.65
C ALA A 44 -3.87 -12.30 -9.82
N VAL A 45 -4.23 -11.59 -8.75
CA VAL A 45 -3.28 -11.02 -7.79
C VAL A 45 -2.67 -12.12 -6.93
N ASP A 46 -3.49 -13.01 -6.38
CA ASP A 46 -3.04 -14.16 -5.58
C ASP A 46 -2.04 -15.02 -6.37
N LYS A 47 -2.40 -15.39 -7.61
CA LYS A 47 -1.50 -16.12 -8.50
C LYS A 47 -0.20 -15.38 -8.77
N SER A 48 -0.23 -14.05 -8.85
CA SER A 48 0.99 -13.27 -9.08
C SER A 48 1.90 -13.27 -7.85
N PHE A 49 1.34 -13.26 -6.64
CA PHE A 49 2.10 -13.45 -5.41
C PHE A 49 2.71 -14.87 -5.33
N GLU A 50 1.91 -15.90 -5.59
CA GLU A 50 2.35 -17.30 -5.56
C GLU A 50 3.46 -17.58 -6.59
N THR A 51 3.28 -17.11 -7.82
CA THR A 51 4.22 -17.38 -8.93
C THR A 51 5.36 -16.36 -8.98
N GLY A 52 5.22 -15.19 -8.36
CA GLY A 52 6.19 -14.08 -8.47
C GLY A 52 6.25 -13.50 -9.87
N SER A 53 5.26 -13.81 -10.70
CA SER A 53 5.14 -13.37 -12.09
C SER A 53 3.79 -12.67 -12.24
N MET A 54 3.80 -11.48 -12.84
CA MET A 54 2.57 -10.73 -13.06
C MET A 54 1.64 -11.47 -14.02
N ASP A 55 0.42 -11.75 -13.58
CA ASP A 55 -0.62 -12.28 -14.47
C ASP A 55 -0.96 -11.24 -15.56
N PRO A 56 -1.01 -11.62 -16.86
CA PRO A 56 -1.28 -10.68 -17.95
C PRO A 56 -2.58 -9.88 -17.79
N SER A 57 -3.57 -10.42 -17.08
CA SER A 57 -4.83 -9.72 -16.81
C SER A 57 -4.66 -8.48 -15.92
N LEU A 58 -3.59 -8.43 -15.11
CA LEU A 58 -3.28 -7.29 -14.24
C LEU A 58 -2.74 -6.08 -15.01
N VAL A 59 -2.10 -6.30 -16.16
CA VAL A 59 -1.38 -5.24 -16.91
C VAL A 59 -2.27 -4.03 -17.20
N LYS A 60 -3.55 -4.24 -17.49
CA LYS A 60 -4.50 -3.17 -17.82
C LYS A 60 -5.10 -2.49 -16.60
N GLY A 61 -5.18 -3.19 -15.47
CA GLY A 61 -5.86 -2.72 -14.26
C GLY A 61 -4.93 -2.19 -13.19
N ILE A 62 -3.64 -2.57 -13.19
CA ILE A 62 -2.77 -2.37 -12.03
C ILE A 62 -2.50 -0.89 -11.70
N ALA A 63 -2.38 -0.05 -12.72
CA ALA A 63 -2.26 1.38 -12.51
C ALA A 63 -3.57 2.01 -12.02
N CYS A 64 -4.73 1.51 -12.46
CA CYS A 64 -6.03 1.90 -11.89
C CYS A 64 -6.09 1.54 -10.40
N LEU A 65 -5.65 0.33 -10.04
CA LEU A 65 -5.62 -0.13 -8.65
C LEU A 65 -4.81 0.84 -7.80
N TYR A 66 -3.54 1.08 -8.12
CA TYR A 66 -2.70 1.98 -7.33
C TYR A 66 -3.19 3.43 -7.32
N LYS A 67 -3.84 3.90 -8.38
CA LYS A 67 -4.49 5.22 -8.39
C LYS A 67 -5.67 5.27 -7.44
N ASN A 68 -6.51 4.24 -7.41
CA ASN A 68 -7.67 4.21 -6.52
C ASN A 68 -7.29 4.02 -5.04
N LEU A 69 -6.18 3.32 -4.77
CA LEU A 69 -5.58 3.21 -3.44
C LEU A 69 -4.84 4.48 -3.00
N GLY A 70 -4.68 5.47 -3.89
CA GLY A 70 -3.91 6.69 -3.61
C GLY A 70 -2.40 6.49 -3.55
N VAL A 71 -1.91 5.29 -3.86
CA VAL A 71 -0.48 4.94 -3.92
C VAL A 71 0.22 5.65 -5.08
N LEU A 72 -0.46 5.79 -6.21
CA LEU A 72 0.08 6.42 -7.42
C LEU A 72 -0.86 7.53 -7.88
N THR A 73 -0.36 8.76 -8.05
CA THR A 73 -1.18 9.88 -8.51
C THR A 73 -1.29 9.91 -10.04
N ALA A 74 -2.18 10.77 -10.57
CA ALA A 74 -2.28 11.03 -12.01
C ALA A 74 -0.99 11.65 -12.59
N ASP A 75 -0.24 12.41 -11.77
CA ASP A 75 1.03 13.06 -12.14
C ASP A 75 2.25 12.14 -12.01
N ASN A 76 1.99 10.84 -11.85
CA ASN A 76 3.02 9.81 -11.72
C ASN A 76 3.89 9.98 -10.46
N GLU A 77 3.30 10.45 -9.36
CA GLU A 77 3.94 10.54 -8.05
C GLU A 77 3.48 9.42 -7.12
N PHE A 78 4.38 8.94 -6.27
CA PHE A 78 4.07 7.88 -5.32
C PHE A 78 3.80 8.40 -3.91
N ASN A 79 2.80 7.83 -3.25
CA ASN A 79 2.59 7.98 -1.81
C ASN A 79 3.16 6.76 -1.07
N LYS A 80 4.36 6.92 -0.53
CA LYS A 80 5.09 5.85 0.17
C LYS A 80 4.33 5.32 1.38
N GLU A 81 3.72 6.19 2.19
CA GLU A 81 3.01 5.78 3.41
C GLU A 81 1.75 4.97 3.09
N LEU A 82 0.98 5.37 2.08
CA LEU A 82 -0.16 4.56 1.61
C LEU A 82 0.30 3.24 0.99
N PHE A 83 1.43 3.22 0.28
CA PHE A 83 1.98 1.98 -0.24
C PHE A 83 2.35 1.01 0.88
N LYS A 84 3.06 1.48 1.91
CA LYS A 84 3.41 0.69 3.10
C LYS A 84 2.18 0.17 3.84
N ALA A 85 1.16 1.03 4.02
CA ALA A 85 -0.09 0.63 4.65
C ALA A 85 -0.80 -0.48 3.87
N HIS A 86 -0.84 -0.41 2.53
CA HIS A 86 -1.40 -1.51 1.74
C HIS A 86 -0.52 -2.75 1.71
N LEU A 87 0.80 -2.59 1.74
CA LEU A 87 1.74 -3.71 1.78
C LEU A 87 1.62 -4.51 3.08
N SER A 88 1.28 -3.87 4.20
CA SER A 88 1.04 -4.53 5.48
C SER A 88 -0.18 -5.46 5.50
N LEU A 89 -0.99 -5.49 4.44
CA LEU A 89 -2.03 -6.51 4.27
C LEU A 89 -1.46 -7.87 3.84
N PHE A 90 -0.21 -7.90 3.36
CA PHE A 90 0.43 -9.07 2.77
C PHE A 90 1.75 -9.44 3.45
N VAL A 91 2.37 -8.49 4.15
CA VAL A 91 3.66 -8.64 4.80
C VAL A 91 3.51 -8.19 6.24
N ASP A 92 3.90 -9.04 7.20
CA ASP A 92 3.84 -8.71 8.63
C ASP A 92 5.12 -8.02 9.14
N ASP A 93 6.24 -8.23 8.45
CA ASP A 93 7.55 -7.71 8.85
C ASP A 93 7.74 -6.25 8.42
N ALA A 94 7.86 -5.35 9.40
CA ALA A 94 7.93 -3.91 9.17
C ALA A 94 9.23 -3.48 8.46
N ASP A 95 10.34 -4.17 8.70
CA ASP A 95 11.63 -3.86 8.06
C ASP A 95 11.58 -4.27 6.57
N GLN A 96 10.98 -5.42 6.27
CA GLN A 96 10.71 -5.87 4.90
C GLN A 96 9.76 -4.91 4.17
N ILE A 97 8.71 -4.41 4.84
CA ILE A 97 7.81 -3.39 4.26
C ILE A 97 8.59 -2.15 3.86
N GLU A 98 9.45 -1.64 4.75
CA GLU A 98 10.27 -0.46 4.48
C GLU A 98 11.23 -0.71 3.31
N GLU A 99 11.92 -1.86 3.30
CA GLU A 99 12.84 -2.24 2.24
C GLU A 99 12.15 -2.31 0.87
N ILE A 100 10.95 -2.93 0.82
CA ILE A 100 10.17 -3.02 -0.42
C ILE A 100 9.74 -1.63 -0.88
N ALA A 101 9.27 -0.78 0.04
CA ALA A 101 8.83 0.58 -0.29
C ALA A 101 9.98 1.44 -0.84
N ASP A 102 11.16 1.39 -0.23
CA ASP A 102 12.33 2.12 -0.70
C ASP A 102 12.83 1.63 -2.06
N ALA A 103 12.77 0.31 -2.30
CA ALA A 103 13.32 -0.26 -3.51
C ALA A 103 12.36 -0.21 -4.71
N CYS A 104 11.04 -0.22 -4.49
CA CYS A 104 10.07 -0.49 -5.56
C CYS A 104 9.28 0.71 -6.07
N LEU A 105 9.31 1.87 -5.39
CA LEU A 105 8.65 3.10 -5.83
C LEU A 105 9.44 3.81 -6.95
N ILE A 106 9.62 3.12 -8.08
CA ILE A 106 10.44 3.56 -9.21
C ILE A 106 9.55 4.23 -10.25
N LYS A 107 9.72 5.55 -10.43
CA LYS A 107 9.02 6.31 -11.46
C LYS A 107 9.51 5.94 -12.86
N LYS A 108 8.58 5.61 -13.76
CA LYS A 108 8.80 5.37 -15.20
C LYS A 108 8.26 6.54 -16.02
N ALA A 109 8.21 6.40 -17.34
CA ALA A 109 7.77 7.49 -18.22
C ALA A 109 6.27 7.80 -18.04
N THR A 110 5.45 6.79 -17.72
CA THR A 110 4.00 6.94 -17.51
C THR A 110 3.55 6.38 -16.16
N PRO A 111 2.41 6.83 -15.61
CA PRO A 111 1.77 6.19 -14.46
C PRO A 111 1.52 4.70 -14.69
N GLU A 112 1.14 4.30 -15.91
CA GLU A 112 0.84 2.92 -16.25
C GLU A 112 2.08 2.02 -16.13
N GLU A 113 3.21 2.48 -16.67
CA GLU A 113 4.48 1.78 -16.53
C GLU A 113 4.99 1.77 -15.08
N SER A 114 4.79 2.85 -14.34
CA SER A 114 5.23 2.98 -12.95
C SER A 114 4.44 2.05 -12.02
N GLY A 115 3.11 1.99 -12.19
CA GLY A 115 2.28 1.04 -11.46
C GLY A 115 2.61 -0.41 -11.80
N MET A 116 2.91 -0.71 -13.07
CA MET A 116 3.33 -2.04 -13.47
C MET A 116 4.69 -2.43 -12.86
N GLU A 117 5.67 -1.52 -12.86
CA GLU A 117 6.97 -1.75 -12.25
C GLU A 117 6.84 -1.97 -10.74
N LEU A 118 6.06 -1.12 -10.07
CA LEU A 118 5.81 -1.23 -8.63
C LEU A 118 5.35 -2.63 -8.26
N PHE A 119 4.32 -3.14 -8.96
CA PHE A 119 3.78 -4.47 -8.70
C PHE A 119 4.81 -5.59 -8.96
N LYS A 120 5.56 -5.53 -10.06
CA LYS A 120 6.57 -6.55 -10.38
C LYS A 120 7.69 -6.56 -9.34
N CYS A 121 8.17 -5.40 -8.95
CA CYS A 121 9.22 -5.27 -7.95
C CYS A 121 8.74 -5.79 -6.58
N SER A 122 7.55 -5.37 -6.15
CA SER A 122 7.01 -5.74 -4.84
C SER A 122 6.73 -7.23 -4.75
N THR A 123 6.07 -7.82 -5.74
CA THR A 123 5.78 -9.28 -5.76
C THR A 123 7.05 -10.12 -5.75
N LYS A 124 8.10 -9.67 -6.44
CA LYS A 124 9.41 -10.35 -6.43
C LYS A 124 10.10 -10.29 -5.06
N LYS A 125 10.01 -9.17 -4.35
CA LYS A 125 10.64 -9.00 -3.02
C LYS A 125 9.84 -9.58 -1.86
N MET A 126 8.52 -9.75 -2.03
CA MET A 126 7.68 -10.47 -1.06
C MET A 126 7.94 -11.98 -1.05
N LYS A 127 8.50 -12.54 -2.12
CA LYS A 127 8.94 -13.94 -2.15
C LYS A 127 10.18 -14.15 -1.27
N HIS A 128 9.95 -14.48 0.00
CA HIS A 128 10.92 -15.13 0.88
C HIS A 128 10.26 -16.28 1.63
#